data_AF-A0A9X2MB59-F1
#
_entry.id   AF-A0A9X2MB59-F1
#
_cell.length_a   1.000
_cell.length_b   1.000
_cell.length_c   1.000
_cell.angle_alpha   90.00
_cell.angle_beta   90.00
_cell.angle_gamma   90.00
#
_symmetry.space_group_name_H-M   'P 1'
#
loop_
_entity.id
_entity.type
_entity.pdbx_description
1 polymer ?
#
loop_
_entity_poly.entity_id
_entity_poly.type
_entity_poly.pdbx_seq_one_letter_code
_entity_poly.pdbx_strand_id
1 'polypeptide(L)'
;MEDILLVKRAIKGDREAFEDLINMYFDRLYKEAYLRCKHEEDAKEVVQETIYKAYKNIKGLKEPKYFKTWVSKILINVCNDYLRKNGMIDLEHDENDYVKKVHNDDEVEIKIDLYNAMDELEDKYKDVIILRYIEDLKVEEISKILERLANTIKTHIRKAIKEMKNLLKEDYIND
;
A
#
# COMPACT_ATOMS: atom_id res chain seq x y z
N MET A 1 -9.45 -8.32 -17.56
CA MET A 1 -10.56 -9.18 -18.06
C MET A 1 -10.41 -10.61 -17.59
N GLU A 2 -9.20 -11.18 -17.66
CA GLU A 2 -8.86 -12.51 -17.16
C GLU A 2 -8.93 -12.61 -15.62
N ASP A 3 -8.39 -11.59 -14.93
CA ASP A 3 -8.50 -11.38 -13.48
C ASP A 3 -9.95 -11.38 -12.97
N ILE A 4 -10.87 -10.67 -13.62
CA ILE A 4 -12.29 -10.59 -13.23
C ILE A 4 -12.97 -11.96 -13.25
N LEU A 5 -12.63 -12.81 -14.23
CA LEU A 5 -13.19 -14.15 -14.34
C LEU A 5 -12.67 -15.06 -13.23
N LEU A 6 -11.37 -15.01 -12.95
CA LEU A 6 -10.74 -15.72 -11.83
C LEU A 6 -11.36 -15.31 -10.50
N VAL A 7 -11.54 -14.00 -10.26
CA VAL A 7 -12.21 -13.49 -9.05
C VAL A 7 -13.64 -14.04 -8.91
N LYS A 8 -14.43 -14.04 -9.99
CA LYS A 8 -15.80 -14.59 -9.95
C LYS A 8 -15.83 -16.08 -9.63
N ARG A 9 -14.88 -16.86 -10.15
CA ARG A 9 -14.74 -18.29 -9.85
C ARG A 9 -14.32 -18.49 -8.39
N ALA A 10 -13.33 -17.73 -7.94
CA ALA A 10 -12.84 -17.79 -6.56
C ALA A 10 -13.92 -17.40 -5.52
N ILE A 11 -14.75 -16.39 -5.81
CA ILE A 11 -15.95 -16.04 -5.00
C ILE A 11 -16.91 -17.24 -4.87
N LYS A 12 -17.03 -18.06 -5.92
CA LYS A 12 -17.88 -19.27 -5.91
C LYS A 12 -17.23 -20.47 -5.19
N GLY A 13 -15.99 -20.32 -4.71
CA GLY A 13 -15.25 -21.36 -3.99
C GLY A 13 -14.31 -22.21 -4.85
N ASP A 14 -14.03 -21.78 -6.07
CA ASP A 14 -13.00 -22.39 -6.92
C ASP A 14 -11.60 -22.07 -6.35
N ARG A 15 -10.91 -23.11 -5.88
CA ARG A 15 -9.61 -22.98 -5.21
C ARG A 15 -8.49 -22.68 -6.20
N GLU A 16 -8.49 -23.32 -7.35
CA GLU A 16 -7.48 -23.09 -8.40
C GLU A 16 -7.57 -21.65 -8.89
N ALA A 17 -8.79 -21.15 -9.11
CA ALA A 17 -8.98 -19.77 -9.51
C ALA A 17 -8.49 -18.76 -8.45
N PHE A 18 -8.55 -19.11 -7.16
CA PHE A 18 -7.99 -18.28 -6.11
C PHE A 18 -6.46 -18.33 -6.12
N GLU A 19 -5.87 -19.51 -6.30
CA GLU A 19 -4.42 -19.69 -6.37
C GLU A 19 -3.81 -18.94 -7.55
N ASP A 20 -4.38 -19.08 -8.74
CA ASP A 20 -3.99 -18.32 -9.94
C ASP A 20 -4.04 -16.81 -9.68
N LEU A 21 -5.12 -16.36 -9.03
CA LEU A 21 -5.30 -14.96 -8.68
C LEU A 21 -4.25 -14.49 -7.67
N ILE A 22 -3.93 -15.27 -6.64
CA ILE A 22 -2.87 -14.91 -5.70
C ILE A 22 -1.51 -14.86 -6.40
N ASN A 23 -1.19 -15.83 -7.26
CA ASN A 23 0.06 -15.86 -8.01
C ASN A 23 0.22 -14.60 -8.88
N MET A 24 -0.87 -14.11 -9.50
CA MET A 24 -0.84 -12.86 -10.28
C MET A 24 -0.52 -11.61 -9.43
N TYR A 25 -0.91 -11.58 -8.16
CA TYR A 25 -0.76 -10.42 -7.28
C TYR A 25 0.37 -10.58 -6.24
N PHE A 26 1.01 -11.75 -6.16
CA PHE A 26 1.97 -12.10 -5.12
C PHE A 26 3.14 -11.11 -5.03
N ASP A 27 3.84 -10.86 -6.14
CA ASP A 27 5.00 -9.97 -6.17
C ASP A 27 4.66 -8.57 -5.68
N ARG A 28 3.45 -8.09 -6.00
CA ARG A 28 2.98 -6.79 -5.56
C ARG A 28 2.68 -6.78 -4.07
N LEU A 29 1.92 -7.76 -3.58
CA LEU A 29 1.60 -7.87 -2.15
C LEU A 29 2.88 -8.01 -1.32
N TYR A 30 3.85 -8.77 -1.80
CA TYR A 30 5.15 -8.92 -1.18
C TYR A 30 5.93 -7.60 -1.13
N LYS A 31 6.01 -6.86 -2.24
CA LYS A 31 6.64 -5.52 -2.25
C LYS A 31 5.94 -4.56 -1.28
N GLU A 32 4.61 -4.54 -1.26
CA GLU A 32 3.83 -3.68 -0.36
C GLU A 32 4.00 -4.04 1.13
N ALA A 33 4.15 -5.33 1.44
CA ALA A 33 4.45 -5.79 2.79
C ALA A 33 5.89 -5.43 3.19
N TYR A 34 6.84 -5.68 2.30
CA TYR A 34 8.26 -5.40 2.52
C TYR A 34 8.52 -3.92 2.79
N LEU A 35 7.86 -3.02 2.05
CA LEU A 35 7.95 -1.58 2.29
C LEU A 35 7.51 -1.16 3.70
N ARG A 36 6.61 -1.91 4.33
CA ARG A 36 6.08 -1.61 5.66
C ARG A 36 6.86 -2.28 6.78
N CYS A 37 7.17 -3.56 6.60
CA CYS A 37 7.84 -4.37 7.62
C CYS A 37 9.36 -4.22 7.60
N LYS A 38 9.95 -3.79 6.48
CA LYS A 38 11.40 -3.58 6.29
C LYS A 38 12.27 -4.81 6.58
N HIS A 39 11.67 -5.99 6.67
CA HIS A 39 12.34 -7.27 6.89
C HIS A 39 11.65 -8.37 6.07
N GLU A 40 12.44 -9.24 5.46
CA GLU A 40 11.97 -10.25 4.51
C GLU A 40 11.05 -11.29 5.16
N GLU A 41 11.43 -11.81 6.33
CA GLU A 41 10.64 -12.84 7.02
C GLU A 41 9.29 -12.29 7.50
N ASP A 42 9.28 -11.03 7.94
CA ASP A 42 8.10 -10.32 8.41
C ASP A 42 7.14 -10.07 7.24
N ALA A 43 7.69 -9.66 6.09
CA ALA A 43 6.93 -9.49 4.86
C ALA A 43 6.30 -10.81 4.40
N LYS A 44 7.03 -11.93 4.48
CA LYS A 44 6.48 -13.27 4.17
C LYS A 44 5.35 -13.64 5.12
N GLU A 45 5.50 -13.43 6.42
CA GLU A 45 4.46 -13.71 7.41
C GLU A 45 3.20 -12.88 7.14
N VAL A 46 3.36 -11.59 6.90
CA VAL A 46 2.26 -10.66 6.57
C VAL A 46 1.54 -11.08 5.28
N VAL A 47 2.29 -11.44 4.24
CA VAL A 47 1.70 -11.90 2.96
C VAL A 47 0.93 -13.21 3.16
N GLN A 48 1.49 -14.17 3.89
CA GLN A 48 0.82 -15.44 4.17
C GLN A 48 -0.50 -15.23 4.93
N GLU A 49 -0.48 -14.42 5.99
CA GLU A 49 -1.69 -14.10 6.75
C GLU A 49 -2.71 -13.33 5.90
N THR A 50 -2.25 -12.46 5.01
CA THR A 50 -3.10 -11.75 4.05
C THR A 50 -3.78 -12.71 3.09
N ILE A 51 -3.04 -13.65 2.50
CA ILE A 51 -3.58 -14.67 1.59
C ILE A 51 -4.63 -15.51 2.33
N TYR A 52 -4.36 -15.91 3.57
CA TYR A 52 -5.29 -16.67 4.40
C TYR A 52 -6.58 -15.90 4.70
N LYS A 53 -6.47 -14.65 5.15
CA LYS A 53 -7.62 -13.77 5.40
C LYS A 53 -8.40 -13.50 4.11
N ALA A 54 -7.72 -13.31 2.97
CA ALA A 54 -8.35 -13.16 1.67
C ALA A 54 -9.12 -14.42 1.29
N TYR A 55 -8.52 -15.61 1.37
CA TYR A 55 -9.19 -16.87 1.05
C TYR A 55 -10.47 -17.08 1.87
N LYS A 56 -10.42 -16.79 3.18
CA LYS A 56 -11.59 -16.90 4.07
C LYS A 56 -12.71 -15.93 3.72
N ASN A 57 -12.38 -14.72 3.26
CA ASN A 57 -13.34 -13.63 3.10
C ASN A 57 -13.73 -13.36 1.65
N ILE A 58 -13.12 -14.01 0.66
CA ILE A 58 -13.34 -13.70 -0.77
C ILE A 58 -14.80 -13.84 -1.19
N LYS A 59 -15.57 -14.74 -0.58
CA LYS A 59 -17.01 -14.88 -0.84
C LYS A 59 -17.81 -13.60 -0.54
N GLY A 60 -17.30 -12.72 0.31
CA GLY A 60 -17.90 -11.43 0.66
C GLY A 60 -17.60 -10.30 -0.35
N LEU A 61 -16.70 -10.51 -1.32
CA LEU A 61 -16.38 -9.51 -2.33
C LEU A 61 -17.54 -9.36 -3.32
N LYS A 62 -18.24 -8.22 -3.26
CA LYS A 62 -19.44 -7.97 -4.08
C LYS A 62 -19.13 -7.64 -5.54
N GLU A 63 -18.06 -6.88 -5.77
CA GLU A 63 -17.69 -6.38 -7.10
C GLU A 63 -16.29 -6.89 -7.47
N PRO A 64 -16.19 -7.86 -8.39
CA PRO A 64 -14.92 -8.51 -8.75
C PRO A 64 -13.80 -7.56 -9.20
N LYS A 65 -14.16 -6.44 -9.84
CA LYS A 65 -13.21 -5.41 -10.29
C LYS A 65 -12.43 -4.75 -9.13
N TYR A 66 -12.93 -4.82 -7.90
CA TYR A 66 -12.26 -4.25 -6.73
C TYR A 66 -11.40 -5.26 -5.97
N PHE A 67 -11.19 -6.46 -6.52
CA PHE A 67 -10.36 -7.48 -5.86
C PHE A 67 -8.99 -6.92 -5.46
N LYS A 68 -8.35 -6.21 -6.38
CA LYS A 68 -7.05 -5.54 -6.17
C LYS A 68 -7.05 -4.68 -4.90
N THR A 69 -7.96 -3.70 -4.82
CA THR A 69 -8.08 -2.79 -3.67
C THR A 69 -8.46 -3.55 -2.39
N TRP A 70 -9.35 -4.52 -2.52
CA TRP A 70 -9.84 -5.31 -1.41
C TRP A 70 -8.72 -6.14 -0.76
N VAL A 71 -7.85 -6.78 -1.55
CA VAL A 71 -6.73 -7.57 -1.02
C VAL A 71 -5.63 -6.68 -0.44
N SER A 72 -5.33 -5.53 -1.05
CA SER A 72 -4.40 -4.54 -0.46
C SER A 72 -4.91 -3.97 0.86
N LYS A 73 -6.23 -3.79 1.04
CA LYS A 73 -6.80 -3.38 2.34
C LYS A 73 -6.58 -4.45 3.43
N ILE A 74 -6.72 -5.73 3.07
CA ILE A 74 -6.41 -6.83 4.00
C ILE A 74 -4.92 -6.78 4.37
N LEU A 75 -4.04 -6.61 3.39
CA LEU A 75 -2.59 -6.52 3.60
C LEU A 75 -2.21 -5.41 4.58
N ILE A 76 -2.72 -4.20 4.37
CA ILE A 76 -2.44 -3.04 5.22
C ILE A 76 -2.88 -3.31 6.65
N ASN A 77 -4.07 -3.88 6.85
CA ASN A 77 -4.54 -4.23 8.18
C ASN A 77 -3.64 -5.28 8.85
N VAL A 78 -3.19 -6.29 8.10
CA VAL A 78 -2.26 -7.30 8.60
C VAL A 78 -0.90 -6.69 8.96
N CYS A 79 -0.36 -5.78 8.14
CA CYS A 79 0.86 -5.05 8.45
C CYS A 79 0.71 -4.26 9.76
N ASN A 80 -0.39 -3.51 9.91
CA ASN A 80 -0.63 -2.69 11.09
C ASN A 80 -0.80 -3.55 12.36
N ASP A 81 -1.51 -4.68 12.24
CA ASP A 81 -1.67 -5.65 13.34
C ASP A 81 -0.30 -6.24 13.74
N TYR A 82 0.52 -6.59 12.75
CA TYR A 82 1.87 -7.14 12.94
C TYR A 82 2.79 -6.14 13.66
N LEU A 83 2.89 -4.92 13.12
CA LEU A 83 3.74 -3.87 13.66
C LEU A 83 3.31 -3.45 15.07
N ARG A 84 2.00 -3.37 15.34
CA ARG A 84 1.48 -3.12 16.70
C ARG A 84 1.86 -4.23 17.68
N LYS A 85 1.75 -5.49 17.26
CA LYS A 85 2.08 -6.66 18.10
C LYS A 85 3.57 -6.72 18.42
N ASN A 86 4.42 -6.24 17.51
CA ASN A 86 5.87 -6.23 17.68
C ASN A 86 6.39 -4.94 18.32
N GLY A 87 5.52 -4.04 18.78
CA GLY A 87 5.92 -2.78 19.42
C GLY A 87 6.62 -1.80 18.49
N MET A 88 6.51 -2.00 17.17
CA MET A 88 7.09 -1.15 16.12
C MET A 88 6.17 0.01 15.72
N ILE A 89 4.95 0.04 16.26
CA ILE A 89 4.07 1.20 16.25
C ILE A 89 3.86 1.60 17.70
N ASP A 90 4.64 2.57 18.16
CA ASP A 90 4.19 3.56 19.14
C ASP A 90 3.82 4.82 18.36
N LEU A 91 2.78 5.55 18.76
CA LEU A 91 2.36 6.79 18.05
C LEU A 91 3.33 7.97 18.28
N GLU A 92 4.54 7.70 18.78
CA GLU A 92 5.59 8.66 19.07
C GLU A 92 6.89 8.16 18.43
N HIS A 93 7.40 8.94 17.47
CA HIS A 93 8.65 8.88 16.71
C HIS A 93 9.59 7.67 16.89
N ASP A 94 10.07 7.13 15.77
CA ASP A 94 11.52 7.15 15.58
C ASP A 94 11.94 7.25 14.11
N GLU A 95 12.89 8.15 13.89
CA GLU A 95 13.56 8.47 12.64
C GLU A 95 14.75 7.52 12.43
N ASN A 96 15.13 7.32 11.17
CA ASN A 96 16.40 6.72 10.72
C ASN A 96 16.62 5.23 11.00
N ASP A 97 16.70 4.42 9.94
CA ASP A 97 18.00 3.83 9.58
C ASP A 97 18.02 3.42 8.09
N TYR A 98 19.21 3.59 7.52
CA TYR A 98 19.59 3.66 6.12
C TYR A 98 19.61 2.28 5.43
N VAL A 99 19.65 2.21 4.08
CA VAL A 99 20.66 1.42 3.28
C VAL A 99 20.53 1.65 1.74
N LYS A 100 21.67 2.10 1.18
CA LYS A 100 22.34 1.91 -0.14
C LYS A 100 21.70 1.15 -1.34
N LYS A 101 21.75 1.88 -2.47
CA LYS A 101 22.27 1.62 -3.85
C LYS A 101 21.81 0.39 -4.66
N VAL A 102 21.15 0.69 -5.80
CA VAL A 102 21.26 0.00 -7.11
C VAL A 102 21.26 1.06 -8.24
N HIS A 103 22.03 0.83 -9.31
CA HIS A 103 22.40 1.78 -10.37
C HIS A 103 21.35 2.03 -11.49
N ASN A 104 21.29 3.32 -11.91
CA ASN A 104 20.93 4.02 -13.16
C ASN A 104 19.64 3.74 -13.97
N ASP A 105 18.84 4.81 -14.10
CA ASP A 105 18.27 5.46 -15.32
C ASP A 105 17.44 6.65 -14.78
N ASP A 106 17.44 7.85 -15.37
CA ASP A 106 16.87 9.08 -14.76
C ASP A 106 15.41 8.93 -14.22
N GLU A 107 14.63 7.98 -14.72
CA GLU A 107 13.31 7.61 -14.17
C GLU A 107 13.35 6.94 -12.78
N VAL A 108 14.40 6.18 -12.49
CA VAL A 108 14.61 5.46 -11.23
C VAL A 108 14.99 6.45 -10.13
N GLU A 109 15.81 7.45 -10.44
CA GLU A 109 16.19 8.52 -9.50
C GLU A 109 14.97 9.35 -9.11
N ILE A 110 14.19 9.82 -10.08
CA ILE A 110 12.91 10.51 -9.83
C ILE A 110 11.95 9.65 -9.00
N LYS A 111 11.89 8.33 -9.25
CA LYS A 111 11.06 7.41 -8.46
C LYS A 111 11.58 7.30 -7.02
N ILE A 112 12.89 7.16 -6.82
CA ILE A 112 13.52 7.09 -5.50
C ILE A 112 13.25 8.38 -4.72
N ASP A 113 13.46 9.55 -5.33
CA ASP A 113 13.20 10.84 -4.69
C ASP A 113 11.72 10.98 -4.33
N LEU A 114 10.81 10.52 -5.19
CA LEU A 114 9.38 10.51 -4.91
C LEU A 114 9.03 9.58 -3.74
N TYR A 115 9.67 8.42 -3.64
CA TYR A 115 9.47 7.49 -2.53
C TYR A 115 10.04 8.06 -1.22
N ASN A 116 11.23 8.65 -1.24
CA ASN A 116 11.83 9.33 -0.09
C ASN A 116 10.95 10.49 0.38
N ALA A 117 10.52 11.35 -0.55
CA ALA A 117 9.64 12.47 -0.23
C ALA A 117 8.27 12.02 0.29
N MET A 118 7.78 10.85 -0.15
CA MET A 118 6.57 10.26 0.40
C MET A 118 6.80 9.70 1.80
N ASP A 119 7.99 9.18 2.10
CA ASP A 119 8.31 8.59 3.39
C ASP A 119 8.40 9.61 4.53
N GLU A 120 8.84 10.83 4.20
CA GLU A 120 8.87 12.00 5.10
C GLU A 120 7.47 12.58 5.40
N LEU A 121 6.42 12.12 4.71
CA LEU A 121 5.06 12.59 4.99
C LEU A 121 4.52 12.01 6.30
N GLU A 122 3.85 12.86 7.07
CA GLU A 122 2.99 12.39 8.16
C GLU A 122 2.01 11.31 7.66
N ASP A 123 1.74 10.27 8.46
CA ASP A 123 0.92 9.11 8.07
C ASP A 123 -0.43 9.49 7.45
N LYS A 124 -1.09 10.50 8.03
CA LYS A 124 -2.39 11.01 7.56
C LYS A 124 -2.36 11.57 6.14
N TYR A 125 -1.17 11.91 5.64
CA TYR A 125 -0.87 12.41 4.29
C TYR A 125 -0.37 11.28 3.39
N LYS A 126 0.51 10.42 3.91
CA LYS A 126 0.97 9.20 3.25
C LYS A 126 -0.19 8.30 2.84
N ASP A 127 -1.12 8.03 3.76
CA ASP A 127 -2.33 7.21 3.53
C ASP A 127 -3.15 7.69 2.32
N VAL A 128 -3.41 9.00 2.25
CA VAL A 128 -4.25 9.53 1.17
C VAL A 128 -3.52 9.56 -0.17
N ILE A 129 -2.18 9.66 -0.18
CA ILE A 129 -1.37 9.59 -1.41
C ILE A 129 -1.31 8.17 -1.93
N ILE A 130 -1.03 7.19 -1.06
CA ILE A 130 -1.03 5.77 -1.44
C ILE A 130 -2.39 5.39 -1.99
N LEU A 131 -3.47 5.67 -1.25
CA LEU A 131 -4.82 5.32 -1.69
C LEU A 131 -5.22 6.05 -2.98
N ARG A 132 -4.78 7.30 -3.19
CA ARG A 132 -5.15 8.07 -4.38
C ARG A 132 -4.35 7.69 -5.63
N TYR A 133 -3.04 7.52 -5.51
CA TYR A 133 -2.14 7.45 -6.66
C TYR A 133 -1.55 6.05 -6.89
N ILE A 134 -1.47 5.21 -5.86
CA ILE A 134 -1.02 3.81 -5.98
C ILE A 134 -2.23 2.88 -6.17
N GLU A 135 -3.28 3.10 -5.39
CA GLU A 135 -4.52 2.31 -5.47
C GLU A 135 -5.57 2.89 -6.43
N ASP A 136 -5.29 4.05 -7.04
CA ASP A 136 -6.16 4.76 -8.01
C ASP A 136 -7.60 5.03 -7.51
N LEU A 137 -7.76 5.25 -6.18
CA LEU A 137 -9.08 5.45 -5.59
C LEU A 137 -9.56 6.88 -5.71
N LYS A 138 -10.87 7.04 -5.91
CA LYS A 138 -11.53 8.35 -5.87
C LYS A 138 -11.59 8.87 -4.45
N VAL A 139 -11.62 10.20 -4.31
CA VAL A 139 -11.70 10.87 -3.01
C VAL A 139 -12.87 10.35 -2.17
N GLU A 140 -14.00 10.08 -2.81
CA GLU A 140 -15.21 9.56 -2.17
C GLU A 140 -15.01 8.13 -1.63
N GLU A 141 -14.17 7.33 -2.26
CA GLU A 141 -13.83 5.97 -1.82
C GLU A 141 -12.83 6.02 -0.66
N ILE A 142 -11.82 6.88 -0.76
CA ILE A 142 -10.85 7.14 0.31
C ILE A 142 -11.56 7.68 1.57
N SER A 143 -12.52 8.58 1.39
CA SER A 143 -13.36 9.13 2.46
C SER A 143 -14.09 8.04 3.25
N LYS A 144 -14.61 7.02 2.56
CA LYS A 144 -15.26 5.86 3.20
C LYS A 144 -14.26 4.93 3.86
N ILE A 145 -13.07 4.75 3.29
CA ILE A 145 -12.04 3.85 3.82
C ILE A 145 -11.45 4.39 5.12
N LEU A 146 -11.13 5.69 5.15
CA LEU A 146 -10.49 6.35 6.28
C LEU A 146 -11.50 6.96 7.26
N GLU A 147 -12.80 6.79 7.01
CA GLU A 147 -13.90 7.34 7.82
C GLU A 147 -13.77 8.86 8.08
N ARG A 148 -13.36 9.59 7.04
CA ARG A 148 -13.12 11.05 7.08
C ARG A 148 -13.89 11.76 5.99
N LEU A 149 -14.24 13.02 6.20
CA LEU A 149 -14.93 13.83 5.19
C LEU A 149 -14.11 13.96 3.91
N ALA A 150 -14.77 13.90 2.75
CA ALA A 150 -14.13 14.07 1.45
C ALA A 150 -13.32 15.38 1.34
N ASN A 151 -13.77 16.44 2.01
CA ASN A 151 -13.03 17.72 2.07
C ASN A 151 -11.72 17.59 2.88
N THR A 152 -11.71 16.80 3.94
CA THR A 152 -10.50 16.47 4.71
C THR A 152 -9.52 15.69 3.84
N ILE A 153 -10.00 14.68 3.10
CA ILE A 153 -9.17 13.92 2.16
C ILE A 153 -8.55 14.84 1.08
N LYS A 154 -9.35 15.71 0.45
CA LYS A 154 -8.84 16.70 -0.53
C LYS A 154 -7.77 17.61 0.07
N THR A 155 -7.96 18.01 1.32
CA THR A 155 -6.99 18.86 2.04
C THR A 155 -5.70 18.11 2.32
N HIS A 156 -5.81 16.86 2.77
CA HIS A 156 -4.66 16.00 3.05
C HIS A 156 -3.86 15.72 1.78
N ILE A 157 -4.52 15.40 0.66
CA ILE A 157 -3.86 15.19 -0.64
C ILE A 157 -3.09 16.46 -1.06
N ARG A 158 -3.71 17.64 -0.94
CA ARG A 158 -3.05 18.90 -1.30
C ARG A 158 -1.83 19.20 -0.43
N LYS A 159 -1.92 18.94 0.88
CA LYS A 159 -0.80 19.14 1.82
C LYS A 159 0.33 18.16 1.53
N ALA A 160 0.01 16.88 1.37
CA ALA A 160 0.96 15.85 1.00
C ALA A 160 1.74 16.20 -0.28
N ILE A 161 1.05 16.59 -1.36
CA ILE A 161 1.71 16.99 -2.62
C ILE A 161 2.59 18.23 -2.41
N LYS A 162 2.17 19.19 -1.58
CA LYS A 162 2.94 20.40 -1.31
C LYS A 162 4.22 20.07 -0.55
N GLU A 163 4.14 19.22 0.47
CA GLU A 163 5.29 18.77 1.27
C GLU A 163 6.26 17.96 0.41
N MET A 164 5.77 16.96 -0.34
CA MET A 164 6.61 16.21 -1.29
C MET A 164 7.30 17.14 -2.29
N LYS A 165 6.60 18.15 -2.83
CA LYS A 165 7.19 19.11 -3.76
C LYS A 165 8.27 19.98 -3.12
N ASN A 166 8.17 20.28 -1.83
CA ASN A 166 9.19 21.05 -1.13
C ASN A 166 10.44 20.21 -0.89
N LEU A 167 10.27 18.96 -0.43
CA LEU A 167 11.37 18.02 -0.23
C LEU A 167 12.14 17.78 -1.53
N LEU A 168 11.41 17.46 -2.61
CA LEU A 168 12.00 17.28 -3.93
C LEU A 168 12.72 18.54 -4.44
N LYS A 169 12.24 19.74 -4.09
CA LYS A 169 12.91 20.99 -4.50
C LYS A 169 14.18 21.30 -3.71
N GLU A 170 14.24 20.92 -2.45
CA GLU A 170 15.44 21.10 -1.63
C GLU A 170 16.57 20.19 -2.12
N ASP A 171 16.24 18.97 -2.56
CA ASP A 171 17.22 18.05 -3.15
C ASP A 171 17.81 18.58 -4.48
N TYR A 172 17.01 19.24 -5.34
CA TYR A 172 17.51 19.85 -6.59
C TYR A 172 18.20 21.21 -6.43
N ILE A 173 18.22 21.80 -5.23
CA ILE A 173 18.91 23.09 -4.95
C ILE A 173 20.27 22.86 -4.26
N ASN A 174 20.50 21.66 -3.71
CA ASN A 174 21.71 21.31 -2.98
C ASN A 174 22.79 20.60 -3.82
N ASP A 175 22.57 20.42 -5.12
CA ASP A 175 23.58 20.06 -6.15
C ASP A 175 23.95 21.27 -7.02
#